data_AF-A0A061P291-F1
#
_entry.id   AF-A0A061P291-F1
#
_cell.length_a   1.000
_cell.length_b   1.000
_cell.length_c   1.000
_cell.angle_alpha   90.00
_cell.angle_beta   90.00
_cell.angle_gamma   90.00
#
_symmetry.space_group_name_H-M   'P 1'
#
loop_
_entity.id
_entity.type
_entity.pdbx_description
1 polymer ?
#
loop_
_entity_poly.entity_id
_entity_poly.type
_entity_poly.pdbx_seq_one_letter_code
_entity_poly.pdbx_strand_id
1 'polypeptide(L)'
;MKKFYMLVGAAAFLSAPSLTDAQTEQVPEANDEESRILYVDSEESLQQHARTSRADHERLAERFLVDHVETFGIENPKDELTVVDKTTDEYGMTHITYQQTMNGFPVEGHNLIVHFDANGTISSVNGNYHDGSVQAVKSISIDDKEAVEIAKDYVNAPNQLEYEPTAELVIYPMGDEAVTVQKVNVNFMGNDPGTVRFY
;
A
#
# COMPACT_ATOMS: atom_id res chain seq x y z
N MET A 1 -15.47 -23.76 5.62
CA MET A 1 -16.02 -22.48 6.09
C MET A 1 -15.17 -21.38 5.49
N LYS A 2 -15.76 -20.42 4.76
CA LYS A 2 -15.04 -19.25 4.23
C LYS A 2 -14.71 -18.33 5.43
N LYS A 3 -13.45 -17.92 5.58
CA LYS A 3 -13.02 -16.96 6.61
C LYS A 3 -13.01 -15.56 5.95
N PHE A 4 -13.49 -14.56 6.67
CA PHE A 4 -13.54 -13.16 6.23
C PHE A 4 -12.79 -12.31 7.26
N TYR A 5 -11.98 -11.37 6.78
CA TYR A 5 -11.25 -10.42 7.60
C TYR A 5 -11.76 -9.01 7.29
N MET A 6 -11.97 -8.20 8.34
CA MET A 6 -12.55 -6.85 8.21
C MET A 6 -11.53 -5.83 8.71
N LEU A 7 -11.31 -4.78 7.92
CA LEU A 7 -10.61 -3.57 8.36
C LEU A 7 -11.57 -2.39 8.24
N VAL A 8 -11.92 -1.78 9.36
CA VAL A 8 -12.81 -0.61 9.41
C VAL A 8 -11.96 0.64 9.36
N GLY A 9 -11.90 1.30 8.21
CA GLY A 9 -11.27 2.61 8.06
C GLY A 9 -12.29 3.71 8.29
N ALA A 10 -12.45 4.17 9.52
CA ALA A 10 -13.18 5.40 9.80
C ALA A 10 -12.30 6.59 9.39
N ALA A 11 -12.52 7.17 8.21
CA ALA A 11 -11.96 8.46 7.84
C ALA A 11 -12.68 9.58 8.63
N ALA A 12 -12.42 9.63 9.94
CA ALA A 12 -12.73 10.76 10.79
C ALA A 12 -11.52 10.95 11.71
N PHE A 13 -10.76 12.03 11.49
CA PHE A 13 -9.87 12.56 12.53
C PHE A 13 -10.69 12.72 13.80
N LEU A 14 -10.46 11.84 14.79
CA LEU A 14 -10.59 12.03 16.24
C LEU A 14 -10.45 10.65 16.91
N SER A 15 -9.47 10.56 17.80
CA SER A 15 -9.15 9.43 18.68
C SER A 15 -10.38 8.67 19.22
N ALA A 16 -10.44 7.35 19.03
CA ALA A 16 -11.29 6.44 19.81
C ALA A 16 -10.68 5.03 19.86
N PRO A 17 -11.00 4.24 20.91
CA PRO A 17 -10.09 3.28 21.52
C PRO A 17 -10.12 1.88 20.90
N SER A 18 -8.99 1.20 21.09
CA SER A 18 -8.69 -0.17 20.71
C SER A 18 -9.68 -1.18 21.30
N LEU A 19 -10.13 -2.10 20.46
CA LEU A 19 -10.72 -3.38 20.87
C LEU A 19 -9.75 -4.50 20.49
N THR A 20 -9.01 -4.97 21.50
CA THR A 20 -8.21 -6.19 21.46
C THR A 20 -9.11 -7.41 21.65
N ASP A 21 -9.01 -8.42 20.80
CA ASP A 21 -8.32 -9.69 21.13
C ASP A 21 -8.43 -10.68 19.94
N ALA A 22 -7.54 -10.52 18.98
CA ALA A 22 -6.99 -11.56 18.12
C ALA A 22 -5.72 -10.94 17.54
N GLN A 23 -4.61 -11.66 17.51
CA GLN A 23 -3.42 -11.25 16.76
C GLN A 23 -3.72 -11.30 15.25
N THR A 24 -4.56 -10.40 14.78
CA THR A 24 -4.56 -9.92 13.41
C THR A 24 -3.51 -8.83 13.38
N GLU A 25 -2.33 -9.14 12.87
CA GLU A 25 -1.39 -8.11 12.43
C GLU A 25 -2.17 -7.20 11.47
N GLN A 26 -2.51 -6.00 11.94
CA GLN A 26 -3.16 -5.00 11.11
C GLN A 26 -2.15 -4.59 10.06
N VAL A 27 -2.58 -4.53 8.79
CA VAL A 27 -1.75 -3.98 7.72
C VAL A 27 -1.39 -2.54 8.11
N PRO A 28 -0.09 -2.20 8.24
CA PRO A 28 0.32 -0.87 8.63
C PRO A 28 -0.23 0.17 7.64
N GLU A 29 -0.66 1.31 8.14
CA GLU A 29 -1.15 2.38 7.30
C GLU A 29 0.05 3.03 6.60
N ALA A 30 -0.10 3.44 5.33
CA ALA A 30 1.01 4.02 4.60
C ALA A 30 1.51 5.29 5.31
N ASN A 31 2.80 5.31 5.69
CA ASN A 31 3.48 6.41 6.37
C ASN A 31 3.05 6.64 7.84
N ASP A 32 2.63 5.60 8.55
CA ASP A 32 2.55 5.66 10.02
C ASP A 32 3.95 5.64 10.66
N GLU A 33 4.03 5.98 11.96
CA GLU A 33 5.30 5.94 12.72
C GLU A 33 5.91 4.51 12.82
N GLU A 34 5.18 3.48 12.36
CA GLU A 34 5.61 2.08 12.33
C GLU A 34 6.17 1.62 10.97
N SER A 35 6.29 2.54 9.99
CA SER A 35 6.94 2.29 8.69
C SER A 35 8.26 1.52 8.89
N ARG A 36 8.29 0.27 8.41
CA ARG A 36 9.38 -0.67 8.76
C ARG A 36 10.69 -0.37 8.05
N ILE A 37 10.63 0.35 6.93
CA ILE A 37 11.80 0.78 6.17
C ILE A 37 11.97 2.29 6.37
N LEU A 38 13.13 2.69 6.91
CA LEU A 38 13.61 4.06 6.94
C LEU A 38 15.08 4.07 6.51
N TYR A 39 15.33 4.38 5.25
CA TYR A 39 16.66 4.67 4.74
C TYR A 39 16.82 6.19 4.66
N VAL A 40 17.84 6.74 5.31
CA VAL A 40 18.24 8.13 5.20
C VAL A 40 19.69 8.15 4.75
N ASP A 41 19.96 8.82 3.65
CA ASP A 41 21.30 8.82 3.09
C ASP A 41 22.28 9.59 4.00
N SER A 42 23.50 9.06 4.13
CA SER A 42 24.57 9.74 4.87
C SER A 42 25.37 10.62 3.91
N GLU A 43 25.92 11.74 4.41
CA GLU A 43 26.58 12.85 3.68
C GLU A 43 27.58 12.50 2.56
N GLU A 44 28.00 11.24 2.39
CA GLU A 44 29.00 10.82 1.38
C GLU A 44 28.48 10.69 -0.07
N SER A 45 27.16 10.65 -0.32
CA SER A 45 26.62 10.46 -1.69
C SER A 45 26.53 11.74 -2.54
N LEU A 46 27.03 12.87 -2.04
CA LEU A 46 26.87 14.24 -2.59
C LEU A 46 27.59 14.53 -3.92
N GLN A 47 27.77 13.56 -4.81
CA GLN A 47 28.34 13.83 -6.14
C GLN A 47 27.64 13.05 -7.25
N GLN A 48 26.60 13.64 -7.86
CA GLN A 48 26.55 13.93 -9.31
C GLN A 48 25.31 14.79 -9.70
N HIS A 49 25.52 16.10 -9.83
CA HIS A 49 24.94 17.10 -10.74
C HIS A 49 23.51 16.99 -11.37
N ALA A 50 22.93 18.20 -11.43
CA ALA A 50 22.07 18.82 -12.45
C ALA A 50 20.56 18.61 -12.30
N ARG A 51 19.84 19.75 -12.41
CA ARG A 51 18.38 19.89 -12.44
C ARG A 51 17.76 18.85 -13.36
N THR A 52 17.41 17.72 -12.76
CA THR A 52 16.87 16.56 -13.44
C THR A 52 15.37 16.77 -13.57
N SER A 53 14.80 16.41 -14.71
CA SER A 53 13.35 16.51 -14.92
C SER A 53 12.61 15.47 -14.07
N ARG A 54 11.28 15.58 -13.89
CA ARG A 54 10.49 14.54 -13.18
C ARG A 54 10.64 13.14 -13.79
N ALA A 55 10.80 13.04 -15.11
CA ALA A 55 11.08 11.77 -15.79
C ALA A 55 12.47 11.21 -15.47
N ASP A 56 13.41 12.07 -15.08
CA ASP A 56 14.73 11.64 -14.62
C ASP A 56 14.69 11.17 -13.17
N HIS A 57 13.84 11.75 -12.31
CA HIS A 57 13.67 11.32 -10.91
C HIS A 57 13.16 9.89 -10.80
N GLU A 58 12.14 9.51 -11.56
CA GLU A 58 11.65 8.12 -11.59
C GLU A 58 12.73 7.13 -12.02
N ARG A 59 13.52 7.46 -13.05
CA ARG A 59 14.62 6.61 -13.50
C ARG A 59 15.71 6.50 -12.45
N LEU A 60 16.01 7.60 -11.75
CA LEU A 60 16.97 7.61 -10.65
C LEU A 60 16.47 6.78 -9.46
N ALA A 61 15.19 6.88 -9.11
CA ALA A 61 14.56 6.07 -8.08
C ALA A 61 14.57 4.57 -8.43
N GLU A 62 14.15 4.21 -9.64
CA GLU A 62 14.22 2.82 -10.13
C GLU A 62 15.65 2.27 -10.02
N ARG A 63 16.63 3.03 -10.49
CA ARG A 63 18.04 2.64 -10.41
C ARG A 63 18.49 2.48 -8.96
N PHE A 64 18.15 3.42 -8.09
CA PHE A 64 18.52 3.37 -6.68
C PHE A 64 17.97 2.11 -6.00
N LEU A 65 16.70 1.76 -6.24
CA LEU A 65 16.08 0.56 -5.69
C LEU A 65 16.74 -0.73 -6.23
N VAL A 66 17.09 -0.75 -7.53
CA VAL A 66 17.86 -1.86 -8.14
C VAL A 66 19.25 -2.01 -7.52
N ASP A 67 19.94 -0.91 -7.26
CA ASP A 67 21.29 -0.93 -6.69
C ASP A 67 21.28 -1.31 -5.19
N HIS A 68 20.11 -1.30 -4.52
CA HIS A 68 19.94 -1.54 -3.08
C HIS A 68 18.89 -2.63 -2.76
N VAL A 69 18.69 -3.59 -3.66
CA VAL A 69 17.71 -4.69 -3.48
C VAL A 69 17.84 -5.43 -2.15
N GLU A 70 19.07 -5.72 -1.71
CA GLU A 70 19.35 -6.40 -0.44
C GLU A 70 18.90 -5.58 0.77
N THR A 71 19.05 -4.25 0.72
CA THR A 71 18.64 -3.34 1.80
C THR A 71 17.13 -3.33 1.99
N PHE A 72 16.37 -3.44 0.89
CA PHE A 72 14.92 -3.32 0.89
C PHE A 72 14.20 -4.68 0.85
N GLY A 73 14.94 -5.79 0.73
CA GLY A 73 14.35 -7.13 0.61
C GLY A 73 13.57 -7.34 -0.68
N ILE A 74 13.93 -6.63 -1.75
CA ILE A 74 13.29 -6.70 -3.07
C ILE A 74 14.02 -7.73 -3.92
N GLU A 75 13.33 -8.63 -4.64
CA GLU A 75 14.02 -9.55 -5.55
C GLU A 75 14.22 -8.89 -6.93
N ASN A 76 13.15 -8.33 -7.50
CA ASN A 76 13.16 -7.68 -8.79
C ASN A 76 12.29 -6.41 -8.80
N PRO A 77 12.87 -5.22 -8.55
CA PRO A 77 12.11 -3.97 -8.47
C PRO A 77 11.26 -3.66 -9.70
N LYS A 78 11.67 -4.10 -10.90
CA LYS A 78 10.91 -3.81 -12.13
C LYS A 78 9.62 -4.60 -12.24
N ASP A 79 9.61 -5.80 -11.69
CA ASP A 79 8.46 -6.70 -11.73
C ASP A 79 7.60 -6.57 -10.47
N GLU A 80 8.22 -6.17 -9.35
CA GLU A 80 7.55 -6.06 -8.05
C GLU A 80 7.08 -4.65 -7.71
N LEU A 81 7.57 -3.58 -8.36
CA LEU A 81 7.19 -2.21 -8.01
C LEU A 81 6.60 -1.45 -9.19
N THR A 82 5.37 -0.94 -9.01
CA THR A 82 4.70 -0.09 -9.98
C THR A 82 4.56 1.33 -9.44
N VAL A 83 4.98 2.35 -10.20
CA VAL A 83 4.78 3.75 -9.78
C VAL A 83 3.30 4.10 -9.82
N VAL A 84 2.75 4.52 -8.69
CA VAL A 84 1.35 4.91 -8.53
C VAL A 84 1.14 6.40 -8.29
N ASP A 85 2.16 7.10 -7.79
CA ASP A 85 2.11 8.55 -7.63
C ASP A 85 3.47 9.23 -7.85
N LYS A 86 3.42 10.48 -8.32
CA LYS A 86 4.57 11.36 -8.47
C LYS A 86 4.15 12.76 -8.04
N THR A 87 4.67 13.25 -6.94
CA THR A 87 4.32 14.57 -6.41
C THR A 87 5.55 15.41 -6.18
N THR A 88 5.42 16.72 -6.35
CA THR A 88 6.46 17.69 -5.96
C THR A 88 5.77 18.70 -5.07
N ASP A 89 6.31 18.93 -3.89
CA ASP A 89 5.72 19.86 -2.93
C ASP A 89 6.11 21.32 -3.21
N GLU A 90 5.61 22.24 -2.38
CA GLU A 90 5.89 23.67 -2.50
C GLU A 90 7.35 24.04 -2.20
N TYR A 91 8.10 23.17 -1.53
CA TYR A 91 9.51 23.34 -1.20
C TYR A 91 10.44 22.77 -2.30
N GLY A 92 9.87 22.13 -3.33
CA GLY A 92 10.60 21.55 -4.44
C GLY A 92 11.07 20.12 -4.21
N MET A 93 10.68 19.48 -3.11
CA MET A 93 10.99 18.07 -2.86
C MET A 93 10.07 17.19 -3.71
N THR A 94 10.62 16.14 -4.31
CA THR A 94 9.87 15.22 -5.18
C THR A 94 9.71 13.86 -4.52
N HIS A 95 8.52 13.28 -4.64
CA HIS A 95 8.13 12.03 -4.02
C HIS A 95 7.66 11.08 -5.13
N ILE A 96 8.25 9.89 -5.18
CA ILE A 96 7.84 8.82 -6.09
C ILE A 96 7.31 7.66 -5.25
N THR A 97 6.01 7.39 -5.35
CA THR A 97 5.35 6.32 -4.62
C THR A 97 5.22 5.09 -5.51
N TYR A 98 5.75 3.97 -5.03
CA TYR A 98 5.66 2.66 -5.64
C TYR A 98 4.69 1.78 -4.86
N GLN A 99 3.77 1.13 -5.56
CA GLN A 99 2.96 0.04 -5.05
C GLN A 99 3.68 -1.28 -5.29
N GLN A 100 3.87 -2.06 -4.23
CA GLN A 100 4.34 -3.43 -4.38
C GLN A 100 3.28 -4.28 -5.06
N THR A 101 3.72 -5.11 -6.00
CA THR A 101 2.90 -6.12 -6.66
C THR A 101 3.59 -7.48 -6.58
N MET A 102 2.79 -8.53 -6.44
CA MET A 102 3.27 -9.91 -6.54
C MET A 102 2.34 -10.66 -7.51
N ASN A 103 2.91 -11.40 -8.45
CA ASN A 103 2.14 -12.06 -9.52
C ASN A 103 1.17 -11.12 -10.28
N GLY A 104 1.51 -9.82 -10.36
CA GLY A 104 0.69 -8.79 -11.00
C GLY A 104 -0.48 -8.24 -10.17
N PHE A 105 -0.65 -8.66 -8.92
CA PHE A 105 -1.66 -8.12 -7.99
C PHE A 105 -1.01 -7.22 -6.95
N PRO A 106 -1.66 -6.11 -6.54
CA PRO A 106 -1.14 -5.22 -5.52
C PRO A 106 -1.08 -5.92 -4.17
N VAL A 107 0.00 -5.71 -3.43
CA VAL A 107 0.13 -6.16 -2.04
C VAL A 107 -0.46 -5.08 -1.13
N GLU A 108 -1.51 -5.42 -0.40
CA GLU A 108 -2.28 -4.46 0.37
C GLU A 108 -1.39 -3.77 1.44
N GLY A 109 -1.39 -2.45 1.45
CA GLY A 109 -0.65 -1.60 2.39
C GLY A 109 0.88 -1.62 2.26
N HIS A 110 1.40 -2.25 1.20
CA HIS A 110 2.85 -2.35 0.97
C HIS A 110 3.25 -1.43 -0.18
N ASN A 111 3.73 -0.25 0.20
CA ASN A 111 4.21 0.79 -0.70
C ASN A 111 5.61 1.23 -0.29
N LEU A 112 6.42 1.65 -1.25
CA LEU A 112 7.70 2.31 -1.03
C LEU A 112 7.66 3.73 -1.57
N ILE A 113 8.21 4.69 -0.85
CA ILE A 113 8.32 6.08 -1.30
C ILE A 113 9.78 6.47 -1.37
N VAL A 114 10.22 6.91 -2.55
CA VAL A 114 11.55 7.50 -2.74
C VAL A 114 11.41 9.01 -2.70
N HIS A 115 12.08 9.63 -1.73
CA HIS A 115 12.11 11.06 -1.51
C HIS A 115 13.33 11.67 -2.16
N PHE A 116 13.12 12.79 -2.85
CA PHE A 116 14.16 13.63 -3.42
C PHE A 116 14.11 15.02 -2.79
N ASP A 117 15.27 15.54 -2.43
CA ASP A 117 15.40 16.93 -1.98
C ASP A 117 15.20 17.93 -3.13
N ALA A 118 15.19 19.23 -2.81
CA ALA A 118 15.04 20.30 -3.80
C ALA A 118 16.18 20.38 -4.83
N ASN A 119 17.30 19.69 -4.60
CA ASN A 119 18.42 19.60 -5.53
C ASN A 119 18.28 18.41 -6.49
N GLY A 120 17.27 17.54 -6.30
CA GLY A 120 17.05 16.32 -7.08
C GLY A 120 17.88 15.13 -6.59
N THR A 121 18.36 15.16 -5.35
CA THR A 121 19.13 14.07 -4.72
C THR A 121 18.19 13.22 -3.89
N ILE A 122 18.34 11.88 -3.92
CA ILE A 122 17.56 10.98 -3.06
C ILE A 122 17.95 11.26 -1.61
N SER A 123 17.00 11.69 -0.79
CA SER A 123 17.21 12.02 0.62
C SER A 123 16.82 10.87 1.55
N SER A 124 15.76 10.14 1.19
CA SER A 124 15.30 8.99 1.95
C SER A 124 14.45 8.03 1.12
N VAL A 125 14.32 6.80 1.63
CA VAL A 125 13.33 5.81 1.19
C VAL A 125 12.58 5.30 2.41
N ASN A 126 11.25 5.30 2.36
CA ASN A 126 10.43 4.74 3.43
C ASN A 126 9.26 3.89 2.92
N GLY A 127 8.54 3.29 3.85
CA GLY A 127 7.31 2.54 3.61
C GLY A 127 7.37 1.10 4.10
N ASN A 128 6.56 0.26 3.48
CA ASN A 128 6.40 -1.16 3.81
C ASN A 128 6.65 -2.01 2.57
N TYR A 129 7.45 -3.05 2.73
CA TYR A 129 7.71 -4.05 1.70
C TYR A 129 7.54 -5.44 2.30
N HIS A 130 6.72 -6.26 1.65
CA HIS A 130 6.59 -7.67 2.00
C HIS A 130 7.69 -8.42 1.27
N ASP A 131 8.39 -9.34 1.93
CA ASP A 131 9.52 -10.05 1.35
C ASP A 131 9.16 -10.64 -0.03
N GLY A 132 9.89 -10.21 -1.07
CA GLY A 132 9.61 -10.59 -2.46
C GLY A 132 9.82 -12.08 -2.73
N SER A 133 10.58 -12.77 -1.87
CA SER A 133 10.81 -14.21 -1.96
C SER A 133 9.60 -15.04 -1.52
N VAL A 134 8.69 -14.47 -0.72
CA VAL A 134 7.44 -15.12 -0.32
C VAL A 134 6.54 -15.20 -1.56
N GLN A 135 5.94 -16.35 -1.81
CA GLN A 135 5.01 -16.51 -2.92
C GLN A 135 3.58 -16.48 -2.42
N ALA A 136 2.73 -15.71 -3.10
CA ALA A 136 1.31 -15.66 -2.75
C ALA A 136 0.64 -17.02 -3.01
N VAL A 137 0.00 -17.56 -1.98
CA VAL A 137 -0.81 -18.76 -2.07
C VAL A 137 -2.14 -18.38 -2.73
N LYS A 138 -2.47 -19.08 -3.82
CA LYS A 138 -3.73 -18.89 -4.53
C LYS A 138 -4.90 -19.40 -3.68
N SER A 139 -5.60 -18.49 -3.01
CA SER A 139 -6.88 -18.77 -2.35
C SER A 139 -8.06 -18.74 -3.33
N ILE A 140 -9.21 -19.24 -2.87
CA ILE A 140 -10.46 -19.26 -3.64
C ILE A 140 -10.93 -17.81 -3.87
N SER A 141 -10.76 -17.32 -5.10
CA SER A 141 -11.42 -16.10 -5.56
C SER A 141 -12.91 -16.38 -5.72
N ILE A 142 -13.72 -15.73 -4.91
CA ILE A 142 -15.15 -15.55 -5.22
C ILE A 142 -15.28 -14.47 -6.31
N ASP A 143 -16.39 -14.51 -7.04
CA ASP A 143 -16.70 -13.50 -8.05
C ASP A 143 -16.91 -12.12 -7.40
N ASP A 144 -16.52 -11.04 -8.10
CA ASP A 144 -16.64 -9.65 -7.63
C ASP A 144 -18.06 -9.35 -7.12
N LYS A 145 -19.08 -9.81 -7.83
CA LYS A 145 -20.47 -9.58 -7.46
C LYS A 145 -20.85 -10.34 -6.20
N GLU A 146 -20.39 -11.58 -6.05
CA GLU A 146 -20.61 -12.36 -4.83
C GLU A 146 -19.93 -11.67 -3.63
N ALA A 147 -18.71 -11.17 -3.81
CA ALA A 147 -17.97 -10.46 -2.77
C ALA A 147 -18.69 -9.18 -2.33
N VAL A 148 -19.18 -8.38 -3.29
CA VAL A 148 -19.92 -7.14 -3.01
C VAL A 148 -21.23 -7.40 -2.26
N GLU A 149 -22.01 -8.41 -2.68
CA GLU A 149 -23.27 -8.73 -1.98
C GLU A 149 -23.03 -9.21 -0.55
N ILE A 150 -22.02 -10.06 -0.34
CA ILE A 150 -21.62 -10.48 1.01
C ILE A 150 -21.21 -9.28 1.87
N ALA A 151 -20.42 -8.36 1.33
CA ALA A 151 -19.97 -7.15 2.02
C ALA A 151 -21.15 -6.26 2.40
N LYS A 152 -22.07 -5.99 1.45
CA LYS A 152 -23.28 -5.19 1.68
C LYS A 152 -24.18 -5.79 2.75
N ASP A 153 -24.42 -7.10 2.69
CA ASP A 153 -25.22 -7.81 3.69
C ASP A 153 -24.59 -7.71 5.07
N TYR A 154 -23.26 -7.86 5.16
CA TYR A 154 -22.53 -7.80 6.44
C TYR A 154 -22.65 -6.44 7.13
N VAL A 155 -22.50 -5.33 6.39
CA VAL A 155 -22.67 -3.97 6.95
C VAL A 155 -24.11 -3.50 7.02
N ASN A 156 -25.09 -4.32 6.62
CA ASN A 156 -26.48 -3.91 6.46
C ASN A 156 -26.60 -2.63 5.62
N ALA A 157 -25.85 -2.57 4.52
CA ALA A 157 -25.80 -1.43 3.64
C ALA A 157 -27.21 -1.13 3.06
N PRO A 158 -27.59 0.13 2.88
CA PRO A 158 -28.87 0.47 2.27
C PRO A 158 -28.93 -0.05 0.83
N ASN A 159 -30.14 -0.36 0.35
CA ASN A 159 -30.36 -0.84 -1.02
C ASN A 159 -29.85 0.12 -2.10
N GLN A 160 -29.85 1.43 -1.79
CA GLN A 160 -29.32 2.46 -2.66
C GLN A 160 -28.09 3.09 -2.00
N LEU A 161 -26.95 2.93 -2.65
CA LEU A 161 -25.70 3.54 -2.24
C LEU A 161 -25.46 4.81 -3.04
N GLU A 162 -24.78 5.77 -2.41
CA GLU A 162 -24.36 7.00 -3.08
C GLU A 162 -23.17 6.75 -4.02
N TYR A 163 -22.31 5.78 -3.64
CA TYR A 163 -21.17 5.33 -4.43
C TYR A 163 -21.30 3.84 -4.71
N GLU A 164 -21.00 3.45 -5.95
CA GLU A 164 -20.95 2.05 -6.33
C GLU A 164 -19.82 1.34 -5.56
N PRO A 165 -20.09 0.19 -4.93
CA PRO A 165 -19.04 -0.63 -4.33
C PRO A 165 -17.99 -1.04 -5.36
N THR A 166 -16.75 -1.17 -4.91
CA THR A 166 -15.67 -1.71 -5.74
C THR A 166 -15.18 -3.02 -5.17
N ALA A 167 -14.75 -3.93 -6.05
CA ALA A 167 -14.06 -5.15 -5.70
C ALA A 167 -12.77 -5.22 -6.51
N GLU A 168 -11.66 -5.59 -5.87
CA GLU A 168 -10.38 -5.80 -6.53
C GLU A 168 -9.65 -6.99 -5.90
N LEU A 169 -9.00 -7.79 -6.73
CA LEU A 169 -8.18 -8.90 -6.25
C LEU A 169 -6.83 -8.34 -5.79
N VAL A 170 -6.51 -8.55 -4.53
CA VAL A 170 -5.25 -8.08 -3.92
C VAL A 170 -4.52 -9.24 -3.25
N ILE A 171 -3.26 -9.02 -2.92
CA ILE A 171 -2.48 -9.91 -2.08
C ILE A 171 -2.46 -9.34 -0.68
N TYR A 172 -2.92 -10.14 0.29
CA TYR A 172 -2.95 -9.78 1.68
C TYR A 172 -1.86 -10.56 2.42
N PRO A 173 -0.86 -9.88 2.99
CA PRO A 173 0.18 -10.52 3.79
C PRO A 173 -0.36 -10.90 5.17
N MET A 174 -0.01 -12.12 5.60
CA MET A 174 -0.39 -12.72 6.88
C MET A 174 0.86 -13.32 7.53
N GLY A 175 1.61 -12.53 8.29
CA GLY A 175 2.93 -12.92 8.80
C GLY A 175 3.90 -13.23 7.66
N ASP A 176 4.44 -14.44 7.63
CA ASP A 176 5.37 -14.92 6.60
C ASP A 176 4.67 -15.51 5.35
N GLU A 177 3.34 -15.48 5.31
CA GLU A 177 2.55 -15.93 4.17
C GLU A 177 1.89 -14.75 3.45
N ALA A 178 1.58 -14.93 2.17
CA ALA A 178 0.79 -14.00 1.39
C ALA A 178 -0.38 -14.76 0.74
N VAL A 179 -1.60 -14.23 0.82
CA VAL A 179 -2.81 -14.87 0.28
C VAL A 179 -3.55 -13.95 -0.67
N THR A 180 -4.12 -14.50 -1.74
CA THR A 180 -4.92 -13.71 -2.69
C THR A 180 -6.36 -13.53 -2.17
N VAL A 181 -6.83 -12.30 -2.02
CA VAL A 181 -8.15 -11.98 -1.43
C VAL A 181 -8.93 -10.98 -2.28
N GLN A 182 -10.26 -10.96 -2.10
CA GLN A 182 -11.12 -9.96 -2.73
C GLN A 182 -11.31 -8.78 -1.79
N LYS A 183 -10.68 -7.66 -2.13
CA LYS A 183 -10.85 -6.41 -1.40
C LYS A 183 -12.10 -5.69 -1.87
N VAL A 184 -13.08 -5.59 -0.99
CA VAL A 184 -14.34 -4.91 -1.29
C VAL A 184 -14.43 -3.60 -0.52
N ASN A 185 -14.69 -2.49 -1.22
CA ASN A 185 -15.00 -1.20 -0.60
C ASN A 185 -16.49 -0.93 -0.72
N VAL A 186 -17.16 -0.74 0.41
CA VAL A 186 -18.56 -0.30 0.48
C VAL A 186 -18.60 1.04 1.19
N ASN A 187 -19.13 2.07 0.52
CA ASN A 187 -19.32 3.41 1.08
C ASN A 187 -20.82 3.70 1.22
N PHE A 188 -21.25 4.02 2.43
CA PHE A 188 -22.64 4.34 2.72
C PHE A 188 -22.74 5.47 3.75
N MET A 189 -23.69 6.39 3.52
CA MET A 189 -24.07 7.39 4.52
C MET A 189 -25.20 6.80 5.38
N GLY A 190 -24.84 6.26 6.55
CA GLY A 190 -25.78 5.72 7.55
C GLY A 190 -25.74 6.51 8.87
N ASN A 191 -26.28 5.92 9.94
CA ASN A 191 -26.12 6.47 11.30
C ASN A 191 -24.64 6.50 11.74
N ASP A 192 -23.84 5.57 11.22
CA ASP A 192 -22.37 5.57 11.27
C ASP A 192 -21.83 5.65 9.83
N PRO A 193 -21.66 6.85 9.25
CA PRO A 193 -21.13 7.00 7.90
C PRO A 193 -19.66 6.58 7.86
N GLY A 194 -19.26 5.85 6.81
CA GLY A 194 -17.88 5.41 6.67
C GLY A 194 -17.62 4.58 5.42
N THR A 195 -16.34 4.28 5.19
CA THR A 195 -15.88 3.30 4.18
C THR A 195 -15.43 2.05 4.91
N VAL A 196 -16.03 0.91 4.58
CA VAL A 196 -15.64 -0.39 5.15
C VAL A 196 -14.90 -1.20 4.09
N ARG A 197 -13.75 -1.78 4.49
CA ARG A 197 -12.93 -2.67 3.66
C ARG A 197 -13.04 -4.10 4.15
N PHE A 198 -13.25 -5.01 3.21
CA PHE A 198 -13.34 -6.45 3.46
C PHE A 198 -12.25 -7.18 2.70
N TYR A 199 -11.65 -8.22 3.31
CA TYR A 199 -10.62 -9.09 2.75
C TYR A 199 -11.02 -10.56 2.93
#